data_AF-X1GR45-F1
#
_entry.id   AF-X1GR45-F1
#
_cell.length_a   1.000
_cell.length_b   1.000
_cell.length_c   1.000
_cell.angle_alpha   90.00
_cell.angle_beta   90.00
_cell.angle_gamma   90.00
#
_symmetry.space_group_name_H-M   'P 1'
#
loop_
_entity.id
_entity.type
_entity.pdbx_description
1 polymer ?
#
loop_
_entity_poly.entity_id
_entity_poly.type
_entity_poly.pdbx_seq_one_letter_code
_entity_poly.pdbx_strand_id
1 'polypeptide(L)'
;TQNIRSFACLSALMGYVGRPGGGCNAFRGHDNVQGATDMCVLSHWLPAYYGLTEGSWKHWIGVWNEHAPITFEEMKAKFDEYDGKSLMHVKGLTVSRWYEGVLDASVKQPNPVKMVFVWGHSLNSISEMKKMKKALEEVELLVGVDPHATIAASLADRPDGIIILPASTVFEKDGSVSNSARQVQWRNKLVEPLFDSKPDMWIMKELADRLGFGAHFTYDSPEDVLREINRGACIIMMRQSPERLKRQQEYCCAFSCEDCQAKSGPVKGEYWGLPWPCWNDEHPGTPILYRNDIPVSEGGNEFRPRFRGAGSTDGNPVSDDGVSMLGVAYEYPEGYDQMNCDGTPGDGWKYELDCDWKE
;
A
#
# COMPACT_ATOMS: atom_id res chain seq x y z
N THR A 1 -3.52 17.98 -8.10
CA THR A 1 -3.78 19.38 -8.52
C THR A 1 -3.62 19.49 -10.03
N GLN A 2 -4.17 20.53 -10.67
CA GLN A 2 -3.97 20.74 -12.13
C GLN A 2 -2.48 20.92 -12.47
N ASN A 3 -1.69 21.51 -11.57
CA ASN A 3 -0.24 21.69 -11.78
C ASN A 3 0.49 20.36 -11.99
N ILE A 4 0.24 19.34 -11.15
CA ILE A 4 0.88 18.02 -11.28
C ILE A 4 0.52 17.39 -12.63
N ARG A 5 -0.75 17.50 -13.04
CA ARG A 5 -1.21 17.01 -14.35
C ARG A 5 -0.49 17.73 -15.50
N SER A 6 -0.37 19.06 -15.44
CA SER A 6 0.35 19.83 -16.46
C SER A 6 1.82 19.42 -16.57
N PHE A 7 2.52 19.20 -15.46
CA PHE A 7 3.91 18.72 -15.47
C PHE A 7 4.04 17.31 -16.04
N ALA A 8 3.11 16.40 -15.72
CA ALA A 8 3.07 15.07 -16.30
C ALA A 8 2.83 15.12 -17.82
N CYS A 9 1.86 15.93 -18.28
CA CYS A 9 1.62 16.15 -19.71
C CYS A 9 2.84 16.73 -20.41
N LEU A 10 3.51 17.74 -19.82
CA LEU A 10 4.73 18.31 -20.37
C LEU A 10 5.85 17.28 -20.45
N SER A 11 6.05 16.47 -19.41
CA SER A 11 7.06 15.41 -19.38
C SER A 11 6.81 14.38 -20.49
N ALA A 12 5.56 13.99 -20.71
CA ALA A 12 5.18 13.10 -21.80
C ALA A 12 5.41 13.73 -23.18
N LEU A 13 4.99 14.99 -23.39
CA LEU A 13 5.17 15.72 -24.66
C LEU A 13 6.64 15.88 -25.04
N MET A 14 7.51 16.12 -24.07
CA MET A 14 8.96 16.25 -24.28
C MET A 14 9.67 14.88 -24.37
N GLY A 15 8.93 13.79 -24.23
CA GLY A 15 9.46 12.43 -24.25
C GLY A 15 10.27 12.04 -23.01
N TYR A 16 10.28 12.81 -21.93
CA TYR A 16 11.10 12.52 -20.75
C TYR A 16 10.60 11.33 -19.90
N VAL A 17 9.45 10.74 -20.21
CA VAL A 17 8.93 9.56 -19.51
C VAL A 17 9.71 8.30 -19.92
N GLY A 18 9.89 7.35 -18.99
CA GLY A 18 10.43 6.01 -19.31
C GLY A 18 11.94 5.96 -19.59
N ARG A 19 12.72 6.95 -19.17
CA ARG A 19 14.17 6.99 -19.43
C ARG A 19 14.99 7.45 -18.20
N PRO A 20 16.26 7.03 -18.08
CA PRO A 20 17.16 7.54 -17.05
C PRO A 20 17.30 9.07 -17.12
N GLY A 21 17.32 9.72 -15.95
CA GLY A 21 17.39 11.19 -15.84
C GLY A 21 16.10 11.93 -16.22
N GLY A 22 15.04 11.21 -16.59
CA GLY A 22 13.73 11.78 -16.93
C GLY A 22 12.67 11.59 -15.85
N GLY A 23 11.41 11.63 -16.28
CA GLY A 23 10.22 11.39 -15.46
C GLY A 23 9.68 12.61 -14.73
N CYS A 24 8.48 12.44 -14.14
CA CYS A 24 7.85 13.43 -13.26
C CYS A 24 7.91 12.91 -11.83
N ASN A 25 9.00 13.19 -11.14
CA ASN A 25 9.29 12.63 -9.82
C ASN A 25 8.61 13.44 -8.70
N ALA A 26 7.68 12.81 -7.98
CA ALA A 26 7.09 13.38 -6.79
C ALA A 26 7.93 13.02 -5.56
N PHE A 27 8.77 13.95 -5.11
CA PHE A 27 9.52 13.79 -3.86
C PHE A 27 8.55 13.81 -2.69
N ARG A 28 8.34 12.66 -2.07
CA ARG A 28 7.50 12.55 -0.88
C ARG A 28 8.35 12.76 0.37
N GLY A 29 7.74 13.36 1.40
CA GLY A 29 8.45 13.85 2.58
C GLY A 29 8.78 12.78 3.61
N HIS A 30 7.76 12.11 4.16
CA HIS A 30 7.99 11.08 5.19
C HIS A 30 8.61 9.82 4.60
N ASP A 31 9.39 9.14 5.42
CA ASP A 31 10.17 7.95 5.08
C ASP A 31 9.36 6.80 4.49
N ASN A 32 8.11 6.60 4.96
CA ASN A 32 7.24 5.51 4.52
C ASN A 32 5.88 6.00 3.97
N VAL A 33 5.77 7.24 3.53
CA VAL A 33 4.48 7.74 2.96
C VAL A 33 4.12 7.02 1.65
N GLN A 34 5.11 6.53 0.90
CA GLN A 34 4.83 5.63 -0.22
C GLN A 34 4.21 4.34 0.29
N GLY A 35 4.81 3.67 1.29
CA GLY A 35 4.26 2.43 1.85
C GLY A 35 2.89 2.60 2.50
N ALA A 36 2.65 3.71 3.21
CA ALA A 36 1.33 4.03 3.76
C ALA A 36 0.27 4.26 2.65
N THR A 37 0.68 4.82 1.52
CA THR A 37 -0.19 4.94 0.34
C THR A 37 -0.41 3.58 -0.31
N ASP A 38 0.65 2.79 -0.46
CA ASP A 38 0.60 1.43 -1.03
C ASP A 38 -0.37 0.58 -0.20
N MET A 39 -0.31 0.62 1.13
CA MET A 39 -1.21 -0.12 2.02
C MET A 39 -2.58 0.56 2.24
N CYS A 40 -2.83 1.63 1.49
CA CYS A 40 -4.06 2.41 1.54
C CYS A 40 -4.50 2.79 2.96
N VAL A 41 -3.61 3.43 3.71
CA VAL A 41 -3.97 4.22 4.91
C VAL A 41 -4.67 5.51 4.46
N LEU A 42 -5.72 5.35 3.65
CA LEU A 42 -6.52 6.36 2.96
C LEU A 42 -7.98 5.92 2.96
N SER A 43 -8.89 6.88 2.85
CA SER A 43 -10.31 6.61 3.06
C SER A 43 -11.09 6.08 1.86
N HIS A 44 -10.45 5.77 0.72
CA HIS A 44 -11.15 5.62 -0.56
C HIS A 44 -10.75 4.42 -1.42
N TRP A 45 -9.82 3.60 -0.96
CA TRP A 45 -9.34 2.39 -1.64
C TRP A 45 -9.07 1.29 -0.61
N LEU A 46 -8.88 0.08 -1.10
CA LEU A 46 -8.30 -1.05 -0.38
C LEU A 46 -6.78 -1.06 -0.58
N PRO A 47 -6.02 -1.86 0.19
CA PRO A 47 -4.57 -1.92 0.04
C PRO A 47 -4.16 -2.25 -1.40
N ALA A 48 -2.98 -1.80 -1.80
CA ALA A 48 -2.39 -1.86 -3.14
C ALA A 48 -3.21 -1.19 -4.25
N TYR A 49 -3.88 -0.08 -3.94
CA TYR A 49 -4.66 0.74 -4.89
C TYR A 49 -5.90 0.05 -5.46
N TYR A 50 -6.42 -0.96 -4.77
CA TYR A 50 -7.66 -1.62 -5.15
C TYR A 50 -8.86 -0.72 -4.88
N GLY A 51 -9.84 -0.74 -5.79
CA GLY A 51 -11.08 0.02 -5.63
C GLY A 51 -11.90 -0.46 -4.43
N LEU A 52 -12.97 0.27 -4.10
CA LEU A 52 -14.00 -0.24 -3.18
C LEU A 52 -15.09 -1.04 -3.94
N THR A 53 -14.72 -1.76 -5.00
CA THR A 53 -15.66 -2.59 -5.76
C THR A 53 -15.81 -3.96 -5.11
N GLU A 54 -16.93 -4.64 -5.38
CA GLU A 54 -17.14 -6.03 -4.92
C GLU A 54 -15.96 -6.93 -5.27
N GLY A 55 -15.46 -6.85 -6.51
CA GLY A 55 -14.34 -7.68 -6.93
C GLY A 55 -13.03 -7.39 -6.18
N SER A 56 -12.78 -6.12 -5.86
CA SER A 56 -11.62 -5.73 -5.05
C SER A 56 -11.69 -6.27 -3.62
N TRP A 57 -12.88 -6.29 -3.05
CA TRP A 57 -13.12 -6.88 -1.73
C TRP A 57 -13.02 -8.39 -1.75
N LYS A 58 -13.59 -9.06 -2.76
CA LYS A 58 -13.45 -10.52 -2.93
C LYS A 58 -11.98 -10.93 -3.03
N HIS A 59 -11.16 -10.17 -3.73
CA HIS A 59 -9.70 -10.37 -3.79
C HIS A 59 -9.06 -10.32 -2.40
N TRP A 60 -9.22 -9.22 -1.66
CA TRP A 60 -8.59 -9.07 -0.34
C TRP A 60 -9.16 -10.03 0.71
N ILE A 61 -10.45 -10.37 0.65
CA ILE A 61 -11.02 -11.44 1.47
C ILE A 61 -10.35 -12.78 1.15
N GLY A 62 -10.10 -13.09 -0.12
CA GLY A 62 -9.35 -14.28 -0.53
C GLY A 62 -7.95 -14.34 0.09
N VAL A 63 -7.26 -13.19 0.17
CA VAL A 63 -5.95 -13.06 0.83
C VAL A 63 -6.08 -13.26 2.34
N TRP A 64 -6.98 -12.54 3.01
CA TRP A 64 -7.15 -12.61 4.47
C TRP A 64 -7.68 -13.95 4.99
N ASN A 65 -8.33 -14.73 4.13
CA ASN A 65 -8.83 -16.06 4.45
C ASN A 65 -7.72 -17.09 4.73
N GLU A 66 -6.44 -16.76 4.48
CA GLU A 66 -5.31 -17.55 4.97
C GLU A 66 -5.25 -17.60 6.51
N HIS A 67 -5.72 -16.56 7.18
CA HIS A 67 -5.73 -16.47 8.65
C HIS A 67 -6.99 -17.09 9.24
N ALA A 68 -8.16 -16.57 8.84
CA ALA A 68 -9.45 -17.09 9.26
C ALA A 68 -10.50 -16.84 8.19
N PRO A 69 -11.31 -17.86 7.84
CA PRO A 69 -12.25 -17.77 6.75
C PRO A 69 -13.39 -16.79 7.05
N ILE A 70 -13.68 -15.93 6.09
CA ILE A 70 -14.85 -15.05 6.02
C ILE A 70 -15.32 -14.99 4.57
N THR A 71 -16.63 -15.13 4.36
CA THR A 71 -17.23 -14.96 3.03
C THR A 71 -17.46 -13.49 2.71
N PHE A 72 -17.65 -13.16 1.43
CA PHE A 72 -18.00 -11.80 1.02
C PHE A 72 -19.27 -11.30 1.70
N GLU A 73 -20.32 -12.13 1.80
CA GLU A 73 -21.58 -11.76 2.45
C GLU A 73 -21.42 -11.55 3.96
N GLU A 74 -20.62 -12.37 4.65
CA GLU A 74 -20.33 -12.17 6.07
C GLU A 74 -19.53 -10.90 6.32
N MET A 75 -18.56 -10.59 5.46
CA MET A 75 -17.80 -9.33 5.52
C MET A 75 -18.72 -8.14 5.27
N LYS A 76 -19.53 -8.20 4.21
CA LYS A 76 -20.50 -7.15 3.87
C LYS A 76 -21.51 -6.91 4.98
N ALA A 77 -21.95 -7.96 5.68
CA ALA A 77 -22.84 -7.86 6.84
C ALA A 77 -22.21 -7.13 8.05
N LYS A 78 -20.89 -6.88 8.06
CA LYS A 78 -20.24 -6.01 9.06
C LYS A 78 -20.39 -4.52 8.76
N PHE A 79 -20.87 -4.15 7.57
CA PHE A 79 -21.06 -2.76 7.16
C PHE A 79 -22.55 -2.42 7.09
N ASP A 80 -22.92 -1.32 7.74
CA ASP A 80 -24.27 -0.77 7.62
C ASP A 80 -24.58 -0.31 6.19
N GLU A 81 -25.87 -0.15 5.90
CA GLU A 81 -26.34 0.53 4.69
C GLU A 81 -26.70 1.98 4.97
N TYR A 82 -26.33 2.87 4.04
CA TYR A 82 -26.66 4.29 4.10
C TYR A 82 -26.92 4.82 2.70
N ASP A 83 -28.02 5.57 2.52
CA ASP A 83 -28.42 6.15 1.22
C ASP A 83 -28.53 5.08 0.11
N GLY A 84 -29.05 3.89 0.46
CA GLY A 84 -29.23 2.75 -0.44
C GLY A 84 -27.93 2.06 -0.88
N LYS A 85 -26.82 2.26 -0.17
CA LYS A 85 -25.52 1.66 -0.45
C LYS A 85 -24.89 1.10 0.81
N SER A 86 -24.29 -0.08 0.72
CA SER A 86 -23.42 -0.59 1.79
C SER A 86 -22.21 0.34 1.96
N LEU A 87 -21.89 0.71 3.20
CA LEU A 87 -20.73 1.54 3.53
C LEU A 87 -19.40 0.92 3.10
N MET A 88 -19.38 -0.41 2.90
CA MET A 88 -18.27 -1.16 2.30
C MET A 88 -17.79 -0.58 0.95
N HIS A 89 -18.69 0.06 0.20
CA HIS A 89 -18.42 0.61 -1.13
C HIS A 89 -18.35 2.15 -1.14
N VAL A 90 -18.35 2.78 0.04
CA VAL A 90 -18.39 4.24 0.20
C VAL A 90 -17.05 4.76 0.73
N LYS A 91 -16.60 5.90 0.19
CA LYS A 91 -15.38 6.56 0.65
C LYS A 91 -15.61 7.19 2.02
N GLY A 92 -14.70 6.93 2.96
CA GLY A 92 -14.70 7.55 4.28
C GLY A 92 -14.18 9.00 4.27
N LEU A 93 -14.21 9.62 5.45
CA LEU A 93 -13.69 10.97 5.67
C LEU A 93 -12.17 11.03 5.49
N THR A 94 -11.67 12.12 4.91
CA THR A 94 -10.24 12.35 4.77
C THR A 94 -9.64 12.88 6.07
N VAL A 95 -8.36 12.61 6.31
CA VAL A 95 -7.61 13.16 7.46
C VAL A 95 -7.69 14.69 7.55
N SER A 96 -7.83 15.37 6.42
CA SER A 96 -7.95 16.84 6.37
C SER A 96 -9.32 17.38 6.75
N ARG A 97 -10.36 16.53 6.83
CA ARG A 97 -11.77 16.96 7.00
C ARG A 97 -12.56 16.13 8.01
N TRP A 98 -11.93 15.19 8.72
CA TRP A 98 -12.62 14.32 9.69
C TRP A 98 -13.38 15.12 10.76
N TYR A 99 -12.89 16.30 11.16
CA TYR A 99 -13.53 17.17 12.14
C TYR A 99 -14.93 17.62 11.71
N GLU A 100 -15.23 17.65 10.42
CA GLU A 100 -16.57 17.94 9.89
C GLU A 100 -17.53 16.80 10.22
N GLY A 101 -17.05 15.56 10.24
CA GLY A 101 -17.84 14.41 10.67
C GLY A 101 -18.22 14.46 12.15
N VAL A 102 -17.58 15.30 12.96
CA VAL A 102 -17.98 15.58 14.34
C VAL A 102 -18.93 16.78 14.38
N LEU A 103 -18.53 17.89 13.77
CA LEU A 103 -19.13 19.22 13.97
C LEU A 103 -20.29 19.54 13.02
N ASP A 104 -20.35 18.91 11.84
CA ASP A 104 -21.24 19.30 10.75
C ASP A 104 -22.24 18.17 10.42
N ALA A 105 -23.49 18.38 10.83
CA ALA A 105 -24.59 17.45 10.58
C ALA A 105 -24.97 17.32 9.09
N SER A 106 -24.46 18.19 8.20
CA SER A 106 -24.70 18.10 6.76
C SER A 106 -23.78 17.10 6.04
N VAL A 107 -22.73 16.63 6.71
CA VAL A 107 -21.85 15.58 6.18
C VAL A 107 -22.66 14.29 6.03
N LYS A 108 -22.63 13.72 4.82
CA LYS A 108 -23.33 12.46 4.50
C LYS A 108 -22.65 11.27 5.17
N GLN A 109 -23.14 10.90 6.34
CA GLN A 109 -22.73 9.73 7.11
C GLN A 109 -23.90 9.25 7.99
N PRO A 110 -23.97 7.96 8.36
CA PRO A 110 -25.06 7.43 9.16
C PRO A 110 -25.08 7.98 10.58
N ASN A 111 -23.89 8.20 11.16
CA ASN A 111 -23.70 8.63 12.53
C ASN A 111 -22.57 9.67 12.61
N PRO A 112 -22.63 10.65 13.54
CA PRO A 112 -21.51 11.53 13.81
C PRO A 112 -20.30 10.76 14.32
N VAL A 113 -19.11 11.27 14.05
CA VAL A 113 -17.85 10.69 14.54
C VAL A 113 -17.80 10.87 16.07
N LYS A 114 -17.80 9.75 16.80
CA LYS A 114 -17.74 9.72 18.27
C LYS A 114 -16.38 9.34 18.82
N MET A 115 -15.53 8.72 18.02
CA MET A 115 -14.22 8.25 18.44
C MET A 115 -13.18 8.56 17.39
N VAL A 116 -11.98 8.94 17.82
CA VAL A 116 -10.84 9.19 16.93
C VAL A 116 -9.61 8.46 17.45
N PHE A 117 -9.03 7.60 16.60
CA PHE A 117 -7.70 7.03 16.80
C PHE A 117 -6.68 7.86 16.03
N VAL A 118 -5.76 8.49 16.75
CA VAL A 118 -4.62 9.22 16.18
C VAL A 118 -3.38 8.35 16.34
N TRP A 119 -3.00 7.66 15.28
CA TRP A 119 -1.90 6.69 15.30
C TRP A 119 -0.69 7.23 14.53
N GLY A 120 0.41 7.52 15.22
CA GLY A 120 1.67 7.97 14.63
C GLY A 120 1.53 9.22 13.75
N HIS A 121 0.58 10.11 14.07
CA HIS A 121 0.22 11.25 13.24
C HIS A 121 0.23 12.55 14.03
N SER A 122 0.88 13.57 13.47
CA SER A 122 0.93 14.90 14.08
C SER A 122 -0.19 15.79 13.58
N LEU A 123 -1.14 16.11 14.46
CA LEU A 123 -2.34 16.89 14.15
C LEU A 123 -2.07 18.38 13.79
N ASN A 124 -0.89 18.92 14.11
CA ASN A 124 -0.49 20.27 13.63
C ASN A 124 -0.35 20.38 12.11
N SER A 125 -0.36 19.27 11.37
CA SER A 125 -0.36 19.27 9.91
C SER A 125 -1.70 19.71 9.31
N ILE A 126 -2.76 19.79 10.13
CA ILE A 126 -4.10 20.22 9.70
C ILE A 126 -4.24 21.73 9.92
N SER A 127 -4.48 22.48 8.85
CA SER A 127 -4.54 23.95 8.89
C SER A 127 -5.70 24.51 9.73
N GLU A 128 -6.81 23.79 9.81
CA GLU A 128 -8.05 24.20 10.50
C GLU A 128 -8.02 23.91 12.02
N MET A 129 -6.91 24.25 12.68
CA MET A 129 -6.64 23.91 14.10
C MET A 129 -7.79 24.27 15.06
N LYS A 130 -8.47 25.40 14.85
CA LYS A 130 -9.59 25.83 15.70
C LYS A 130 -10.81 24.90 15.60
N LYS A 131 -11.13 24.43 14.39
CA LYS A 131 -12.23 23.47 14.19
C LYS A 131 -11.84 22.10 14.71
N MET A 132 -10.61 21.68 14.43
CA MET A 132 -10.07 20.43 14.93
C MET A 132 -10.08 20.36 16.46
N LYS A 133 -9.66 21.42 17.17
CA LYS A 133 -9.73 21.50 18.64
C LYS A 133 -11.16 21.26 19.14
N LYS A 134 -12.14 21.98 18.58
CA LYS A 134 -13.56 21.79 18.94
C LYS A 134 -14.02 20.34 18.70
N ALA A 135 -13.65 19.75 17.57
CA ALA A 135 -14.00 18.37 17.28
C ALA A 135 -13.38 17.39 18.28
N LEU A 136 -12.12 17.59 18.69
CA LEU A 136 -11.47 16.77 19.72
C LEU A 136 -12.13 16.91 21.11
N GLU A 137 -12.77 18.05 21.38
CA GLU A 137 -13.53 18.28 22.63
C GLU A 137 -14.92 17.63 22.59
N GLU A 138 -15.51 17.46 21.40
CA GLU A 138 -16.87 16.91 21.23
C GLU A 138 -16.92 15.38 21.05
N VAL A 139 -15.84 14.75 20.57
CA VAL A 139 -15.77 13.27 20.49
C VAL A 139 -15.89 12.66 21.88
N GLU A 140 -16.43 11.45 22.01
CA GLU A 140 -16.57 10.77 23.29
C GLU A 140 -15.25 10.13 23.75
N LEU A 141 -14.43 9.68 22.79
CA LEU A 141 -13.16 9.01 23.05
C LEU A 141 -12.09 9.41 22.03
N LEU A 142 -10.94 9.84 22.54
CA LEU A 142 -9.73 10.14 21.78
C LEU A 142 -8.63 9.16 22.20
N VAL A 143 -8.07 8.45 21.23
CA VAL A 143 -6.95 7.52 21.47
C VAL A 143 -5.73 8.02 20.71
N GLY A 144 -4.64 8.31 21.42
CA GLY A 144 -3.34 8.63 20.84
C GLY A 144 -2.41 7.42 20.92
N VAL A 145 -1.86 6.98 19.79
CA VAL A 145 -0.87 5.91 19.71
C VAL A 145 0.42 6.49 19.14
N ASP A 146 1.41 6.73 20.00
CA ASP A 146 2.63 7.44 19.61
C ASP A 146 3.77 7.13 20.60
N PRO A 147 5.05 7.13 20.16
CA PRO A 147 6.19 7.10 21.07
C PRO A 147 6.33 8.37 21.92
N HIS A 148 5.70 9.47 21.54
CA HIS A 148 5.80 10.75 22.22
C HIS A 148 4.43 11.33 22.57
N ALA A 149 4.37 12.17 23.61
CA ALA A 149 3.16 12.93 23.90
C ALA A 149 2.94 13.99 22.79
N THR A 150 1.97 13.74 21.91
CA THR A 150 1.65 14.64 20.79
C THR A 150 0.48 15.57 21.11
N ILE A 151 0.14 16.43 20.15
CA ILE A 151 -1.04 17.30 20.20
C ILE A 151 -2.34 16.53 20.44
N ALA A 152 -2.43 15.27 20.03
CA ALA A 152 -3.59 14.43 20.34
C ALA A 152 -3.77 14.23 21.85
N ALA A 153 -2.69 14.25 22.64
CA ALA A 153 -2.76 14.10 24.09
C ALA A 153 -3.09 15.41 24.83
N SER A 154 -2.87 16.57 24.21
CA SER A 154 -2.84 17.85 24.94
C SER A 154 -3.73 18.95 24.37
N LEU A 155 -4.30 18.79 23.16
CA LEU A 155 -5.01 19.89 22.49
C LEU A 155 -6.44 20.10 22.99
N ALA A 156 -7.12 19.03 23.39
CA ALA A 156 -8.47 19.10 23.92
C ALA A 156 -8.43 19.51 25.39
N ASP A 157 -9.15 20.58 25.76
CA ASP A 157 -9.24 21.04 27.15
C ASP A 157 -10.30 20.22 27.91
N ARG A 158 -10.00 18.93 28.16
CA ARG A 158 -10.93 18.01 28.86
C ARG A 158 -10.21 17.08 29.85
N PRO A 159 -10.84 16.71 30.97
CA PRO A 159 -10.21 15.90 32.02
C PRO A 159 -10.30 14.38 31.80
N ASP A 160 -11.16 13.91 30.89
CA ASP A 160 -11.46 12.49 30.66
C ASP A 160 -11.54 12.16 29.16
N GLY A 161 -11.79 10.89 28.81
CA GLY A 161 -12.02 10.47 27.42
C GLY A 161 -10.79 10.49 26.52
N ILE A 162 -9.58 10.58 27.09
CA ILE A 162 -8.30 10.52 26.37
C ILE A 162 -7.52 9.29 26.85
N ILE A 163 -7.17 8.40 25.92
CA ILE A 163 -6.30 7.25 26.16
C ILE A 163 -5.02 7.42 25.36
N ILE A 164 -3.86 7.27 26.01
CA ILE A 164 -2.56 7.29 25.35
C ILE A 164 -1.96 5.89 25.43
N LEU A 165 -1.66 5.31 24.27
CA LEU A 165 -0.99 4.03 24.14
C LEU A 165 0.47 4.27 23.72
N PRO A 166 1.46 3.97 24.58
CA PRO A 166 2.86 4.21 24.27
C PRO A 166 3.35 3.22 23.19
N ALA A 167 3.59 3.73 21.99
CA ALA A 167 4.10 2.94 20.87
C ALA A 167 5.63 2.95 20.83
N SER A 168 6.23 1.88 20.33
CA SER A 168 7.69 1.81 20.13
C SER A 168 8.16 2.66 18.94
N THR A 169 9.34 3.25 19.09
CA THR A 169 10.07 4.00 18.06
C THR A 169 10.56 3.08 16.93
N VAL A 170 11.10 3.67 15.86
CA VAL A 170 11.66 2.93 14.72
C VAL A 170 12.88 2.06 15.05
N PHE A 171 13.55 2.32 16.18
CA PHE A 171 14.73 1.54 16.60
C PHE A 171 14.37 0.31 17.42
N GLU A 172 13.13 0.23 17.90
CA GLU A 172 12.60 -0.79 18.79
C GLU A 172 11.73 -1.82 18.05
N LYS A 173 11.60 -1.66 16.74
CA LYS A 173 10.78 -2.51 15.87
C LYS A 173 11.48 -2.82 14.56
N ASP A 174 11.08 -3.92 13.94
CA ASP A 174 11.48 -4.35 12.62
C ASP A 174 10.29 -4.30 11.64
N GLY A 175 10.60 -4.43 10.35
CA GLY A 175 9.60 -4.45 9.29
C GLY A 175 10.08 -3.75 8.02
N SER A 176 9.17 -3.60 7.05
CA SER A 176 9.48 -2.99 5.75
C SER A 176 8.98 -1.56 5.62
N VAL A 177 9.72 -0.74 4.86
CA VAL A 177 9.30 0.60 4.43
C VAL A 177 9.49 0.79 2.94
N SER A 178 8.57 1.52 2.29
CA SER A 178 8.67 1.94 0.90
C SER A 178 8.95 3.43 0.81
N ASN A 179 10.04 3.81 0.13
CA ASN A 179 10.42 5.21 -0.06
C ASN A 179 9.78 5.84 -1.32
N SER A 180 10.07 7.12 -1.57
CA SER A 180 9.58 7.88 -2.74
C SER A 180 9.90 7.27 -4.11
N ALA A 181 10.93 6.42 -4.20
CA ALA A 181 11.34 5.74 -5.43
C ALA A 181 10.65 4.37 -5.60
N ARG A 182 9.67 4.03 -4.76
CA ARG A 182 9.01 2.70 -4.69
C ARG A 182 9.96 1.59 -4.22
N GLN A 183 11.10 1.94 -3.66
CA GLN A 183 12.07 0.99 -3.13
C GLN A 183 11.61 0.53 -1.75
N VAL A 184 11.39 -0.77 -1.62
CA VAL A 184 11.05 -1.44 -0.37
C VAL A 184 12.35 -1.80 0.35
N GLN A 185 12.45 -1.51 1.64
CA GLN A 185 13.66 -1.73 2.43
C GLN A 185 13.30 -2.35 3.77
N TRP A 186 14.15 -3.27 4.25
CA TRP A 186 13.99 -3.87 5.56
C TRP A 186 14.65 -3.03 6.66
N ARG A 187 13.97 -2.86 7.79
CA ARG A 187 14.48 -2.25 9.02
C ARG A 187 14.56 -3.32 10.09
N ASN A 188 15.70 -3.39 10.78
CA ASN A 188 15.90 -4.29 11.89
C ASN A 188 15.68 -3.56 13.22
N LYS A 189 15.13 -4.30 14.18
CA LYS A 189 15.12 -3.90 15.58
C LYS A 189 16.57 -3.76 16.06
N LEU A 190 16.91 -2.61 16.64
CA LEU A 190 18.25 -2.31 17.17
C LEU A 190 18.31 -2.46 18.68
N VAL A 191 17.22 -2.12 19.37
CA VAL A 191 17.11 -2.18 20.83
C VAL A 191 15.75 -2.78 21.22
N GLU A 192 15.63 -3.29 22.44
CA GLU A 192 14.33 -3.72 22.96
C GLU A 192 13.43 -2.51 23.26
N PRO A 193 12.10 -2.63 23.14
CA PRO A 193 11.16 -1.60 23.56
C PRO A 193 11.46 -1.08 24.97
N LEU A 194 11.57 0.24 25.09
CA LEU A 194 11.84 0.91 26.35
C LEU A 194 10.56 1.03 27.17
N PHE A 195 10.72 0.92 28.50
CA PHE A 195 9.64 0.99 29.47
C PHE A 195 8.49 0.02 29.13
N ASP A 196 7.25 0.48 29.25
CA ASP A 196 6.05 -0.29 28.90
C ASP A 196 5.60 -0.04 27.46
N SER A 197 6.44 0.54 26.60
CA SER A 197 6.10 0.73 25.18
C SER A 197 5.96 -0.60 24.45
N LYS A 198 5.09 -0.62 23.44
CA LYS A 198 4.83 -1.81 22.62
C LYS A 198 4.94 -1.49 21.12
N PRO A 199 5.47 -2.42 20.30
CA PRO A 199 5.45 -2.25 18.85
C PRO A 199 4.02 -2.12 18.31
N ASP A 200 3.84 -1.35 17.23
CA ASP A 200 2.52 -1.10 16.64
C ASP A 200 1.76 -2.40 16.29
N MET A 201 2.48 -3.41 15.78
CA MET A 201 1.90 -4.72 15.46
C MET A 201 1.33 -5.41 16.70
N TRP A 202 2.00 -5.29 17.85
CA TRP A 202 1.49 -5.84 19.11
C TRP A 202 0.21 -5.13 19.54
N ILE A 203 0.20 -3.79 19.49
CA ILE A 203 -0.99 -2.98 19.85
C ILE A 203 -2.17 -3.35 18.96
N MET A 204 -1.94 -3.51 17.64
CA MET A 204 -2.97 -3.89 16.67
C MET A 204 -3.55 -5.28 16.96
N LYS A 205 -2.69 -6.29 17.21
CA LYS A 205 -3.12 -7.65 17.54
C LYS A 205 -3.96 -7.70 18.82
N GLU A 206 -3.50 -7.04 19.88
CA GLU A 206 -4.20 -7.01 21.16
C GLU A 206 -5.55 -6.29 21.07
N LEU A 207 -5.64 -5.26 20.23
CA LEU A 207 -6.90 -4.58 19.92
C LEU A 207 -7.84 -5.51 19.15
N ALA A 208 -7.34 -6.19 18.12
CA ALA A 208 -8.12 -7.15 17.34
C ALA A 208 -8.65 -8.30 18.21
N ASP A 209 -7.81 -8.88 19.07
CA ASP A 209 -8.20 -9.93 20.02
C ASP A 209 -9.35 -9.47 20.93
N ARG A 210 -9.22 -8.28 21.53
CA ARG A 210 -10.24 -7.71 22.43
C ARG A 210 -11.55 -7.37 21.72
N LEU A 211 -11.49 -7.07 20.43
CA LEU A 211 -12.66 -6.83 19.59
C LEU A 211 -13.26 -8.11 18.99
N GLY A 212 -12.68 -9.28 19.28
CA GLY A 212 -13.16 -10.58 18.78
C GLY A 212 -12.71 -10.91 17.36
N PHE A 213 -11.73 -10.18 16.82
CA PHE A 213 -11.14 -10.41 15.49
C PHE A 213 -9.79 -11.12 15.54
N GLY A 214 -9.33 -11.55 16.72
CA GLY A 214 -8.01 -12.13 16.93
C GLY A 214 -7.61 -13.25 15.97
N ALA A 215 -8.56 -14.10 15.57
CA ALA A 215 -8.35 -15.18 14.61
C ALA A 215 -7.88 -14.69 13.22
N HIS A 216 -8.13 -13.44 12.86
CA HIS A 216 -7.69 -12.84 11.59
C HIS A 216 -6.30 -12.18 11.68
N PHE A 217 -5.64 -12.19 12.85
CA PHE A 217 -4.38 -11.50 13.09
C PHE A 217 -3.29 -12.45 13.61
N THR A 218 -3.10 -13.60 12.95
CA THR A 218 -2.19 -14.68 13.40
C THR A 218 -0.72 -14.45 13.02
N TYR A 219 -0.27 -13.19 12.92
CA TYR A 219 1.10 -12.86 12.53
C TYR A 219 2.08 -13.08 13.69
N ASP A 220 3.17 -13.79 13.45
CA ASP A 220 4.22 -13.96 14.46
C ASP A 220 5.30 -12.88 14.33
N SER A 221 5.50 -12.36 13.12
CA SER A 221 6.53 -11.38 12.80
C SER A 221 6.07 -10.39 11.72
N PRO A 222 6.74 -9.22 11.59
CA PRO A 222 6.51 -8.32 10.46
C PRO A 222 6.80 -8.95 9.08
N GLU A 223 7.57 -10.05 9.04
CA GLU A 223 7.79 -10.79 7.80
C GLU A 223 6.51 -11.42 7.27
N ASP A 224 5.67 -11.95 8.17
CA ASP A 224 4.40 -12.59 7.80
C ASP A 224 3.44 -11.58 7.20
N VAL A 225 3.42 -10.37 7.77
CA VAL A 225 2.66 -9.23 7.23
C VAL A 225 3.16 -8.87 5.83
N LEU A 226 4.48 -8.80 5.61
CA LEU A 226 5.02 -8.53 4.27
C LEU A 226 4.66 -9.64 3.27
N ARG A 227 4.67 -10.91 3.69
CA ARG A 227 4.23 -12.03 2.83
C ARG A 227 2.75 -11.94 2.47
N GLU A 228 1.87 -11.56 3.41
CA GLU A 228 0.47 -11.29 3.11
C GLU A 228 0.33 -10.15 2.10
N ILE A 229 1.04 -9.04 2.33
CA ILE A 229 1.07 -7.91 1.38
C ILE A 229 1.51 -8.39 -0.01
N ASN A 230 2.55 -9.22 -0.10
CA ASN A 230 3.04 -9.72 -1.39
C ASN A 230 2.03 -10.59 -2.15
N ARG A 231 1.17 -11.31 -1.42
CA ARG A 231 0.08 -12.10 -2.02
C ARG A 231 -1.04 -11.22 -2.56
N GLY A 232 -1.38 -10.14 -1.85
CA GLY A 232 -2.50 -9.28 -2.20
C GLY A 232 -2.16 -8.10 -3.13
N ALA A 233 -0.92 -7.64 -3.16
CA ALA A 233 -0.53 -6.42 -3.89
C ALA A 233 -0.26 -6.63 -5.39
N CYS A 234 -1.16 -7.33 -6.09
CA CYS A 234 -0.97 -7.71 -7.50
C CYS A 234 -1.03 -6.50 -8.46
N ILE A 235 -1.86 -5.48 -8.22
CA ILE A 235 -1.94 -4.29 -9.13
C ILE A 235 -0.58 -3.61 -9.32
N ILE A 236 0.21 -3.51 -8.26
CA ILE A 236 1.54 -2.90 -8.29
C ILE A 236 2.67 -3.91 -8.38
N MET A 237 2.35 -5.21 -8.36
CA MET A 237 3.30 -6.33 -8.33
C MET A 237 4.37 -6.14 -7.25
N MET A 238 3.96 -5.91 -6.01
CA MET A 238 4.88 -5.77 -4.87
C MET A 238 5.19 -7.16 -4.30
N ARG A 239 6.23 -7.85 -4.80
CA ARG A 239 6.61 -9.24 -4.39
C ARG A 239 8.00 -9.37 -3.78
N GLN A 240 8.44 -8.34 -3.07
CA GLN A 240 9.73 -8.36 -2.40
C GLN A 240 9.63 -9.19 -1.12
N SER A 241 10.23 -10.39 -1.13
CA SER A 241 10.26 -11.24 0.06
C SER A 241 11.11 -10.60 1.17
N PRO A 242 10.78 -10.84 2.46
CA PRO A 242 11.61 -10.38 3.59
C PRO A 242 13.08 -10.78 3.47
N GLU A 243 13.35 -12.01 3.03
CA GLU A 243 14.69 -12.57 2.87
C GLU A 243 15.48 -11.82 1.81
N ARG A 244 14.86 -11.48 0.68
CA ARG A 244 15.51 -10.70 -0.38
C ARG A 244 15.87 -9.31 0.13
N LEU A 245 14.95 -8.64 0.83
CA LEU A 245 15.21 -7.31 1.39
C LEU A 245 16.34 -7.32 2.44
N LYS A 246 16.36 -8.33 3.31
CA LYS A 246 17.44 -8.53 4.30
C LYS A 246 18.78 -8.85 3.62
N ARG A 247 18.76 -9.68 2.57
CA ARG A 247 19.95 -9.98 1.76
C ARG A 247 20.49 -8.71 1.10
N GLN A 248 19.64 -7.86 0.51
CA GLN A 248 20.11 -6.59 -0.05
C GLN A 248 20.80 -5.73 1.02
N GLN A 249 20.24 -5.67 2.23
CA GLN A 249 20.86 -4.93 3.33
C GLN A 249 22.25 -5.45 3.72
N GLU A 250 22.45 -6.78 3.76
CA GLU A 250 23.76 -7.40 4.00
C GLU A 250 24.78 -7.05 2.91
N TYR A 251 24.34 -7.03 1.65
CA TYR A 251 25.18 -6.75 0.48
C TYR A 251 25.00 -5.32 -0.06
N CYS A 252 24.66 -4.36 0.79
CA CYS A 252 24.33 -3.00 0.36
C CYS A 252 25.48 -2.30 -0.38
N CYS A 253 26.72 -2.67 -0.10
CA CYS A 253 27.92 -2.16 -0.77
C CYS A 253 28.07 -2.63 -2.22
N ALA A 254 27.32 -3.64 -2.67
CA ALA A 254 27.36 -4.12 -4.05
C ALA A 254 26.60 -3.22 -5.03
N PHE A 255 25.71 -2.36 -4.52
CA PHE A 255 24.84 -1.49 -5.31
C PHE A 255 25.57 -0.18 -5.67
N SER A 256 25.50 0.18 -6.96
CA SER A 256 26.06 1.43 -7.44
C SER A 256 25.32 2.64 -6.88
N CYS A 257 26.04 3.69 -6.49
CA CYS A 257 25.45 4.97 -6.12
C CYS A 257 24.91 5.75 -7.33
N GLU A 258 25.23 5.35 -8.56
CA GLU A 258 24.80 6.03 -9.79
C GLU A 258 23.47 5.50 -10.33
N ASP A 259 23.34 4.17 -10.46
CA ASP A 259 22.18 3.52 -11.08
C ASP A 259 21.41 2.59 -10.12
N CYS A 260 21.86 2.50 -8.87
CA CYS A 260 21.27 1.63 -7.85
C CYS A 260 21.25 0.14 -8.22
N GLN A 261 22.01 -0.31 -9.22
CA GLN A 261 22.09 -1.72 -9.59
C GLN A 261 23.29 -2.39 -8.94
N ALA A 262 23.10 -3.59 -8.40
CA ALA A 262 24.17 -4.41 -7.89
C ALA A 262 25.05 -4.96 -9.01
N LYS A 263 26.35 -4.70 -8.96
CA LYS A 263 27.30 -5.11 -10.01
C LYS A 263 28.01 -6.42 -9.70
N SER A 264 27.93 -6.91 -8.47
CA SER A 264 28.61 -8.11 -8.01
C SER A 264 27.91 -8.76 -6.82
N GLY A 265 28.39 -9.93 -6.40
CA GLY A 265 27.92 -10.62 -5.22
C GLY A 265 26.56 -11.31 -5.37
N PRO A 266 25.99 -11.81 -4.26
CA PRO A 266 24.74 -12.59 -4.25
C PRO A 266 23.48 -11.83 -4.70
N VAL A 267 23.57 -10.51 -4.83
CA VAL A 267 22.48 -9.62 -5.28
C VAL A 267 22.72 -9.05 -6.68
N LYS A 268 23.76 -9.54 -7.40
CA LYS A 268 24.13 -9.04 -8.72
C LYS A 268 22.92 -9.00 -9.66
N GLY A 269 22.72 -7.85 -10.33
CA GLY A 269 21.63 -7.61 -11.26
C GLY A 269 20.40 -6.97 -10.61
N GLU A 270 20.17 -7.16 -9.31
CA GLU A 270 19.07 -6.52 -8.59
C GLU A 270 19.27 -5.00 -8.48
N TYR A 271 18.15 -4.27 -8.45
CA TYR A 271 18.11 -2.86 -8.08
C TYR A 271 17.85 -2.71 -6.58
N TRP A 272 18.47 -1.70 -5.97
CA TRP A 272 18.33 -1.42 -4.55
C TRP A 272 16.87 -1.20 -4.17
N GLY A 273 16.43 -1.94 -3.15
CA GLY A 273 15.07 -2.01 -2.64
C GLY A 273 14.03 -2.54 -3.63
N LEU A 274 14.46 -3.26 -4.68
CA LEU A 274 13.60 -3.95 -5.65
C LEU A 274 12.36 -3.13 -6.04
N PRO A 275 12.52 -1.92 -6.63
CA PRO A 275 11.40 -1.00 -6.81
C PRO A 275 10.24 -1.68 -7.54
N TRP A 276 9.01 -1.56 -7.04
CA TRP A 276 7.89 -2.21 -7.71
C TRP A 276 7.53 -1.50 -9.04
N PRO A 277 7.08 -2.25 -10.08
CA PRO A 277 6.81 -3.69 -10.14
C PRO A 277 8.01 -4.63 -9.91
N CYS A 278 7.77 -5.69 -9.13
CA CYS A 278 8.67 -6.82 -8.93
C CYS A 278 7.87 -8.12 -9.10
N TRP A 279 8.08 -8.82 -10.21
CA TRP A 279 7.14 -9.84 -10.70
C TRP A 279 7.25 -11.19 -10.00
N ASN A 280 8.45 -11.56 -9.57
CA ASN A 280 8.74 -12.83 -8.89
C ASN A 280 10.03 -12.68 -8.07
N ASP A 281 10.50 -13.80 -7.50
CA ASP A 281 11.67 -13.85 -6.63
C ASP A 281 13.01 -13.65 -7.36
N GLU A 282 13.02 -13.68 -8.69
CA GLU A 282 14.21 -13.50 -9.53
C GLU A 282 14.26 -12.12 -10.19
N HIS A 283 13.10 -11.45 -10.31
CA HIS A 283 13.00 -10.15 -10.96
C HIS A 283 13.85 -9.10 -10.23
N PRO A 284 14.66 -8.29 -10.93
CA PRO A 284 15.60 -7.35 -10.32
C PRO A 284 14.95 -6.10 -9.71
N GLY A 285 13.67 -5.88 -9.97
CA GLY A 285 12.93 -4.66 -9.64
C GLY A 285 12.90 -3.68 -10.82
N THR A 286 11.89 -2.80 -10.85
CA THR A 286 11.64 -1.84 -11.94
C THR A 286 11.99 -0.42 -11.49
N PRO A 287 13.25 0.04 -11.65
CA PRO A 287 13.67 1.37 -11.20
C PRO A 287 12.96 2.49 -11.96
N ILE A 288 12.72 2.32 -13.26
CA ILE A 288 12.10 3.30 -14.14
C ILE A 288 10.87 2.67 -14.77
N LEU A 289 9.69 3.20 -14.42
CA LEU A 289 8.43 2.75 -15.03
C LEU A 289 8.38 3.15 -16.50
N TYR A 290 7.75 2.30 -17.31
CA TYR A 290 7.53 2.54 -18.75
C TYR A 290 8.82 2.60 -19.58
N ARG A 291 9.90 2.05 -19.03
CA ARG A 291 11.18 1.88 -19.69
C ARG A 291 11.18 0.59 -20.51
N ASN A 292 11.07 0.72 -21.83
CA ASN A 292 10.84 -0.38 -22.76
C ASN A 292 12.07 -0.73 -23.62
N ASP A 293 13.19 -0.02 -23.45
CA ASP A 293 14.47 -0.28 -24.12
C ASP A 293 15.25 -1.45 -23.49
N ILE A 294 14.79 -1.97 -22.35
CA ILE A 294 15.36 -3.15 -21.68
C ILE A 294 14.27 -4.18 -21.38
N PRO A 295 14.59 -5.49 -21.35
CA PRO A 295 13.63 -6.54 -21.01
C PRO A 295 13.08 -6.41 -19.59
N VAL A 296 11.88 -6.95 -19.36
CA VAL A 296 11.29 -7.05 -18.01
C VAL A 296 12.19 -7.84 -17.06
N SER A 297 12.83 -8.92 -17.53
CA SER A 297 13.80 -9.68 -16.75
C SER A 297 15.00 -8.86 -16.27
N GLU A 298 15.28 -7.71 -16.89
CA GLU A 298 16.34 -6.77 -16.52
C GLU A 298 15.81 -5.51 -15.82
N GLY A 299 14.53 -5.47 -15.43
CA GLY A 299 13.91 -4.34 -14.74
C GLY A 299 13.26 -3.30 -15.68
N GLY A 300 13.07 -3.66 -16.94
CA GLY A 300 12.22 -2.94 -17.88
C GLY A 300 10.74 -3.10 -17.55
N ASN A 301 9.92 -2.21 -18.10
CA ASN A 301 8.48 -2.26 -17.97
C ASN A 301 7.83 -1.44 -19.08
N GLU A 302 6.75 -1.94 -19.67
CA GLU A 302 6.01 -1.21 -20.69
C GLU A 302 4.82 -0.44 -20.11
N PHE A 303 4.40 0.63 -20.79
CA PHE A 303 3.16 1.31 -20.44
C PHE A 303 1.97 0.50 -20.94
N ARG A 304 1.23 -0.13 -20.02
CA ARG A 304 -0.05 -0.79 -20.32
C ARG A 304 -1.19 -0.17 -19.52
N PRO A 305 -2.22 0.37 -20.19
CA PRO A 305 -3.39 0.90 -19.49
C PRO A 305 -4.27 -0.23 -18.91
N ARG A 306 -4.24 -1.43 -19.50
CA ARG A 306 -4.88 -2.68 -19.03
C ARG A 306 -4.03 -3.89 -19.43
N PHE A 307 -4.11 -4.95 -18.64
CA PHE A 307 -3.63 -6.29 -19.00
C PHE A 307 -4.75 -7.06 -19.73
N ARG A 308 -4.37 -8.02 -20.58
CA ARG A 308 -5.32 -8.80 -21.40
C ARG A 308 -6.24 -9.58 -20.46
N GLY A 309 -7.54 -9.59 -20.74
CA GLY A 309 -8.51 -10.41 -20.02
C GLY A 309 -9.22 -11.40 -20.96
N ALA A 310 -10.06 -12.28 -20.43
CA ALA A 310 -10.84 -13.25 -21.20
C ALA A 310 -11.81 -12.64 -22.25
N GLY A 311 -11.94 -11.30 -22.33
CA GLY A 311 -12.74 -10.55 -23.30
C GLY A 311 -11.92 -9.74 -24.33
N SER A 312 -10.60 -9.86 -24.30
CA SER A 312 -9.67 -9.09 -25.12
C SER A 312 -9.69 -9.45 -26.62
N THR A 313 -9.67 -8.44 -27.50
CA THR A 313 -9.67 -8.56 -28.97
C THR A 313 -8.41 -7.99 -29.61
N ASP A 314 -7.60 -8.82 -30.27
CA ASP A 314 -6.38 -8.39 -30.98
C ASP A 314 -6.60 -7.10 -31.82
N GLY A 315 -5.85 -6.03 -31.55
CA GLY A 315 -5.91 -4.77 -32.31
C GLY A 315 -6.41 -3.51 -31.59
N ASN A 316 -6.63 -3.53 -30.26
CA ASN A 316 -7.12 -2.36 -29.51
C ASN A 316 -6.07 -1.67 -28.63
N PRO A 317 -5.63 -0.41 -28.90
CA PRO A 317 -4.49 0.18 -28.20
C PRO A 317 -4.82 0.56 -26.74
N VAL A 318 -6.08 0.41 -26.35
CA VAL A 318 -6.61 0.67 -25.01
C VAL A 318 -6.97 -0.64 -24.28
N SER A 319 -7.04 -1.78 -24.97
CA SER A 319 -7.31 -3.08 -24.32
C SER A 319 -6.48 -4.29 -24.78
N ASP A 320 -5.81 -4.29 -25.93
CA ASP A 320 -5.41 -5.55 -26.59
C ASP A 320 -4.16 -5.52 -27.49
N ASP A 321 -3.67 -4.38 -27.96
CA ASP A 321 -2.53 -4.33 -28.91
C ASP A 321 -1.62 -3.14 -28.72
N GLY A 322 -1.45 -2.69 -27.46
CA GLY A 322 -0.22 -1.99 -27.17
C GLY A 322 0.91 -2.88 -27.68
N VAL A 323 1.52 -2.52 -28.82
CA VAL A 323 2.76 -3.12 -29.30
C VAL A 323 3.58 -3.23 -28.04
N SER A 324 3.91 -4.44 -27.59
CA SER A 324 4.79 -4.56 -26.45
C SER A 324 5.99 -3.73 -26.83
N MET A 325 6.17 -2.58 -26.18
CA MET A 325 7.19 -1.65 -26.63
C MET A 325 8.59 -2.22 -26.31
N LEU A 326 8.65 -3.41 -25.73
CA LEU A 326 9.81 -4.30 -25.71
C LEU A 326 10.27 -4.48 -27.15
N GLY A 327 11.28 -3.70 -27.56
CA GLY A 327 11.97 -3.86 -28.84
C GLY A 327 12.78 -5.16 -28.96
N VAL A 328 12.44 -6.18 -28.17
CA VAL A 328 13.13 -7.46 -28.05
C VAL A 328 12.09 -8.53 -27.77
N ALA A 329 12.23 -9.67 -28.46
CA ALA A 329 11.35 -10.82 -28.30
C ALA A 329 11.19 -11.17 -26.81
N TYR A 330 9.95 -11.18 -26.36
CA TYR A 330 9.58 -11.63 -25.03
C TYR A 330 9.76 -13.14 -24.96
N GLU A 331 10.87 -13.62 -24.39
CA GLU A 331 10.86 -14.95 -23.80
C GLU A 331 10.17 -14.81 -22.43
N TYR A 332 8.97 -15.39 -22.34
CA TYR A 332 8.22 -15.51 -21.10
C TYR A 332 9.16 -16.02 -19.98
N PRO A 333 9.41 -15.25 -18.90
CA PRO A 333 10.31 -15.69 -17.85
C PRO A 333 9.74 -16.93 -17.15
N GLU A 334 10.60 -17.77 -16.56
CA GLU A 334 10.16 -18.88 -15.72
C GLU A 334 9.23 -18.36 -14.61
N GLY A 335 7.99 -18.88 -14.58
CA GLY A 335 6.90 -18.39 -13.73
C GLY A 335 5.80 -17.61 -14.45
N TYR A 336 5.96 -17.32 -15.76
CA TYR A 336 4.82 -17.07 -16.64
C TYR A 336 4.11 -18.41 -16.86
N ASP A 337 2.98 -18.58 -16.18
CA ASP A 337 2.17 -19.78 -16.27
C ASP A 337 1.03 -19.47 -17.23
N GLN A 338 0.78 -20.32 -18.23
CA GLN A 338 -0.40 -20.18 -19.10
C GLN A 338 -1.70 -20.52 -18.34
N MET A 339 -1.71 -20.34 -17.01
CA MET A 339 -2.73 -20.76 -16.09
C MET A 339 -3.03 -19.62 -15.13
N ASN A 340 -4.30 -19.24 -15.08
CA ASN A 340 -4.87 -18.34 -14.08
C ASN A 340 -4.79 -18.95 -12.68
N CYS A 341 -4.99 -18.13 -11.65
CA CYS A 341 -4.97 -18.59 -10.25
C CYS A 341 -6.07 -19.61 -9.89
N ASP A 342 -7.10 -19.75 -10.73
CA ASP A 342 -8.18 -20.73 -10.63
C ASP A 342 -7.88 -22.06 -11.38
N GLY A 343 -6.70 -22.18 -12.01
CA GLY A 343 -6.29 -23.34 -12.78
C GLY A 343 -6.84 -23.41 -14.20
N THR A 344 -7.47 -22.34 -14.70
CA THR A 344 -7.91 -22.24 -16.10
C THR A 344 -6.79 -21.75 -17.03
N PRO A 345 -6.78 -22.16 -18.32
CA PRO A 345 -5.83 -21.62 -19.28
C PRO A 345 -6.00 -20.10 -19.48
N GLY A 346 -4.92 -19.33 -19.33
CA GLY A 346 -4.87 -17.88 -19.50
C GLY A 346 -3.55 -17.39 -20.08
N ASP A 347 -3.53 -16.26 -20.80
CA ASP A 347 -2.33 -15.65 -21.38
C ASP A 347 -1.68 -14.64 -20.42
N GLY A 348 -1.68 -14.95 -19.13
CA GLY A 348 -1.33 -14.02 -18.05
C GLY A 348 -0.25 -14.56 -17.12
N TRP A 349 0.26 -13.71 -16.23
CA TRP A 349 1.08 -14.19 -15.11
C TRP A 349 0.22 -15.07 -14.19
N LYS A 350 0.82 -16.02 -13.45
CA LYS A 350 0.15 -16.95 -12.50
C LYS A 350 -0.83 -16.30 -11.50
N TYR A 351 -0.85 -14.97 -11.41
CA TYR A 351 -1.69 -14.17 -10.54
C TYR A 351 -2.35 -12.99 -11.26
N GLU A 352 -2.44 -13.02 -12.59
CA GLU A 352 -3.41 -12.21 -13.32
C GLU A 352 -4.80 -12.73 -12.92
N LEU A 353 -5.35 -12.11 -11.89
CA LEU A 353 -6.78 -12.06 -11.73
C LEU A 353 -7.27 -11.34 -12.98
N ASP A 354 -7.94 -12.09 -13.85
CA ASP A 354 -8.83 -11.56 -14.87
C ASP A 354 -9.58 -10.37 -14.24
N CYS A 355 -9.18 -9.14 -14.59
CA CYS A 355 -9.87 -7.93 -14.16
C CYS A 355 -11.24 -7.83 -14.85
N ASP A 356 -11.59 -8.79 -15.70
CA ASP A 356 -12.91 -9.01 -16.26
C ASP A 356 -13.58 -10.20 -15.57
N TRP A 357 -14.34 -9.87 -14.53
CA TRP A 357 -15.36 -10.72 -13.93
C TRP A 357 -16.31 -11.24 -15.03
N LYS A 358 -16.27 -12.55 -15.31
CA LYS A 358 -17.39 -13.26 -15.95
C LYS A 358 -18.23 -13.93 -14.85
N GLU A 359 -19.53 -13.72 -15.00
CA GLU A 359 -20.70 -14.03 -14.17
C GLU A 359 -20.61 -15.17 -13.16
#